data_AF-A0A8J2L0F6-F1
#
_entry.id   AF-A0A8J2L0F6-F1
#
_cell.length_a   1.000
_cell.length_b   1.000
_cell.length_c   1.000
_cell.angle_alpha   90.00
_cell.angle_beta   90.00
_cell.angle_gamma   90.00
#
_symmetry.space_group_name_H-M   'P 1'
#
loop_
_entity.id
_entity.type
_entity.pdbx_description
1 polymer ?
#
loop_
_entity_poly.entity_id
_entity_poly.type
_entity_poly.pdbx_seq_one_letter_code
_entity_poly.pdbx_strand_id
1 'polypeptide(L)'
;MDYIGPFNKTSRGNTYALVIIDYASRFLAVVPTKRADTLTSQTVFEDKILFHHGRPSRVVTDGGTHFTGTTYRSFLAEHGIQHTILMPHSPQSNVIAERSN
;
A
#
# COMPACT_ATOMS: atom_id res chain seq x y z
N MET A 1 -1.91 -3.18 -2.58
CA MET A 1 -1.45 -2.50 -1.36
C MET A 1 -2.65 -1.88 -0.70
N ASP A 2 -2.76 -2.04 0.61
CA ASP A 2 -3.95 -1.65 1.37
C ASP A 2 -3.58 -1.30 2.82
N TYR A 3 -4.36 -0.42 3.46
CA TYR A 3 -4.23 -0.15 4.89
C TYR A 3 -5.27 -0.94 5.68
N ILE A 4 -4.83 -1.53 6.78
CA ILE A 4 -5.70 -2.13 7.79
C ILE A 4 -5.64 -1.29 9.07
N GLY A 5 -6.80 -1.10 9.71
CA GLY A 5 -6.97 -0.31 10.93
C GLY A 5 -8.18 0.65 10.85
N PRO A 6 -8.30 1.59 11.79
CA PRO A 6 -7.39 1.83 12.92
C PRO A 6 -7.46 0.73 13.99
N PHE A 7 -6.31 0.40 14.59
CA PHE A 7 -6.15 -0.49 15.73
C PHE A 7 -5.93 0.29 17.03
N ASN A 8 -5.98 -0.42 18.16
CA ASN A 8 -5.48 0.10 19.43
C ASN A 8 -4.02 0.56 19.29
N LYS A 9 -3.74 1.75 19.81
CA LYS A 9 -2.44 2.38 19.70
C LYS A 9 -1.38 1.55 20.41
N THR A 10 -0.35 1.14 19.68
CA THR A 10 0.82 0.49 20.27
C THR A 10 1.65 1.45 21.12
N SER A 11 2.57 0.94 21.96
CA SER A 11 3.51 1.78 22.72
C SER A 11 4.37 2.70 21.83
N ARG A 12 4.61 2.30 20.57
CA ARG A 12 5.33 3.10 19.57
C ARG A 12 4.43 4.09 18.82
N GLY A 13 3.14 4.12 19.13
CA GLY A 13 2.16 5.05 18.57
C GLY A 13 1.54 4.62 17.25
N ASN A 14 1.81 3.41 16.76
CA ASN A 14 1.22 2.90 15.52
C ASN A 14 -0.24 2.53 15.75
N THR A 15 -1.09 2.89 14.79
CA THR A 15 -2.54 2.61 14.79
C THR A 15 -3.01 1.99 13.48
N TYR A 16 -2.15 1.88 12.47
CA TYR A 16 -2.47 1.26 11.19
C TYR A 16 -1.37 0.26 10.82
N ALA A 17 -1.64 -0.59 9.83
CA ALA A 17 -0.60 -1.32 9.12
C ALA A 17 -0.84 -1.22 7.61
N LEU A 18 0.24 -0.95 6.88
CA LEU A 18 0.26 -0.96 5.42
C LEU A 18 0.69 -2.36 4.95
N VAL A 19 -0.19 -3.01 4.20
CA VAL A 19 0.03 -4.34 3.64
C VAL A 19 0.39 -4.22 2.17
N ILE A 20 1.55 -4.77 1.81
CA ILE A 20 2.06 -4.80 0.44
C ILE A 20 2.34 -6.24 0.06
N ILE A 21 1.82 -6.66 -1.09
CA ILE A 21 2.08 -7.97 -1.66
C ILE A 21 2.70 -7.74 -3.04
N ASP A 22 3.93 -8.23 -3.23
CA ASP A 22 4.49 -8.42 -4.56
C ASP A 22 4.06 -9.78 -5.10
N TYR A 23 3.29 -9.75 -6.19
CA TYR A 23 2.77 -10.96 -6.82
C TYR A 23 3.84 -11.79 -7.51
N ALA A 24 4.94 -11.18 -7.97
CA ALA A 24 6.00 -11.87 -8.69
C ALA A 24 6.87 -12.69 -7.73
N SER A 25 7.39 -12.06 -6.68
CA SER A 25 8.23 -12.74 -5.68
C SER A 25 7.44 -13.44 -4.57
N ARG A 26 6.11 -13.21 -4.50
CA ARG A 26 5.24 -13.63 -3.37
C ARG A 26 5.67 -13.01 -2.04
N PHE A 27 6.42 -11.92 -2.07
CA PHE A 27 6.83 -11.18 -0.90
C PHE A 27 5.64 -10.45 -0.27
N LEU A 28 5.50 -10.57 1.05
CA LEU A 28 4.50 -9.89 1.86
C LEU A 28 5.22 -8.98 2.85
N ALA A 29 4.94 -7.67 2.77
CA ALA A 29 5.33 -6.71 3.78
C ALA A 29 4.10 -6.23 4.54
N VAL A 30 4.17 -6.29 5.87
CA VAL A 30 3.18 -5.69 6.78
C VAL A 30 3.93 -4.67 7.63
N VAL A 31 3.70 -3.39 7.36
CA VAL A 31 4.45 -2.29 7.98
C VAL A 31 3.53 -1.50 8.90
N PRO A 32 3.76 -1.52 10.23
CA PRO A 32 2.95 -0.75 11.16
C PRO A 32 3.25 0.74 11.03
N THR A 33 2.21 1.56 10.90
CA THR A 33 2.32 3.01 10.72
C THR A 33 1.51 3.78 11.75
N LYS A 34 1.94 5.02 12.03
CA LYS A 34 1.23 5.96 12.91
C LYS A 34 0.05 6.63 12.22
N ARG A 35 0.08 6.68 10.89
CA ARG A 35 -0.91 7.36 10.04
C ARG A 35 -1.09 6.57 8.75
N ALA A 36 -2.27 6.68 8.16
CA ALA A 36 -2.55 6.23 6.80
C ALA A 36 -2.63 7.48 5.90
N ASP A 37 -1.48 8.01 5.50
CA ASP A 37 -1.35 9.20 4.66
C ASP A 37 -0.39 8.95 3.48
N THR A 38 -0.48 9.83 2.47
CA THR A 38 0.26 9.69 1.21
C THR A 38 1.77 9.62 1.41
N LEU A 39 2.34 10.47 2.27
CA LEU A 39 3.78 10.52 2.50
C LEU A 39 4.29 9.23 3.15
N THR A 40 3.54 8.73 4.13
CA THR A 40 3.83 7.45 4.77
C THR A 40 3.75 6.31 3.75
N SER A 41 2.72 6.29 2.90
CA SER A 41 2.58 5.29 1.83
C SER A 41 3.78 5.29 0.87
N GLN A 42 4.23 6.46 0.42
CA GLN A 42 5.39 6.60 -0.47
C GLN A 42 6.65 6.08 0.19
N THR A 43 6.96 6.55 1.39
CA THR A 43 8.17 6.19 2.13
C THR A 43 8.25 4.67 2.32
N VAL A 44 7.14 4.05 2.72
CA VAL A 44 7.09 2.59 2.90
C VAL A 44 7.20 1.85 1.57
N PHE A 45 6.59 2.35 0.50
CA PHE A 45 6.68 1.73 -0.82
C PHE A 45 8.10 1.79 -1.41
N GLU A 46 8.79 2.93 -1.28
CA GLU A 46 10.20 3.07 -1.68
C GLU A 46 11.09 2.09 -0.91
N ASP A 47 10.98 2.11 0.43
CA ASP A 47 11.77 1.28 1.33
C ASP A 47 11.53 -0.22 1.10
N LYS A 48 10.26 -0.64 1.01
CA LYS A 48 9.93 -2.07 0.94
C LYS A 48 9.92 -2.66 -0.45
N ILE A 49 9.65 -1.86 -1.49
CA ILE A 49 9.47 -2.37 -2.85
C ILE A 49 10.58 -1.86 -3.76
N LEU A 50 10.74 -0.54 -3.92
CA LEU A 50 11.67 -0.02 -4.92
C LEU A 50 13.12 -0.39 -4.62
N PHE A 51 13.57 -0.28 -3.36
CA PHE A 51 14.95 -0.60 -3.01
C PHE A 51 15.27 -2.09 -2.94
N HIS A 52 14.28 -2.95 -2.70
CA HIS A 52 14.51 -4.40 -2.52
C HIS A 52 14.13 -5.24 -3.75
N HIS A 53 13.03 -4.90 -4.41
CA HIS A 53 12.47 -5.67 -5.53
C HIS A 53 12.58 -4.92 -6.87
N GLY A 54 13.01 -3.65 -6.82
CA GLY A 54 13.01 -2.78 -7.98
C GLY A 54 11.63 -2.25 -8.31
N ARG A 55 11.51 -1.73 -9.53
CA ARG A 55 10.34 -1.00 -10.00
C ARG A 55 9.25 -1.95 -10.52
N PRO A 56 8.07 -2.05 -9.89
CA PRO A 56 6.98 -2.84 -10.44
C PRO A 56 6.40 -2.16 -11.68
N SER A 57 5.85 -2.94 -12.61
CA SER A 57 5.13 -2.40 -13.77
C SER A 57 3.79 -1.75 -13.39
N ARG A 58 3.15 -2.27 -12.33
CA ARG A 58 1.82 -1.85 -11.89
C ARG A 58 1.67 -1.96 -10.38
N VAL A 59 1.02 -0.97 -9.79
CA VAL A 59 0.57 -0.97 -8.40
C VAL A 59 -0.95 -0.95 -8.36
N VAL A 60 -1.52 -1.84 -7.56
CA VAL A 60 -2.97 -1.95 -7.35
C VAL A 60 -3.28 -1.55 -5.91
N THR A 61 -4.16 -0.56 -5.72
CA THR A 61 -4.61 -0.09 -4.40
C THR A 61 -6.12 0.03 -4.36
N ASP A 62 -6.67 0.26 -3.17
CA ASP A 62 -8.05 0.74 -3.04
C ASP A 62 -8.18 2.22 -3.45
N GLY A 63 -9.40 2.75 -3.33
CA GLY A 63 -9.73 4.16 -3.60
C GLY A 63 -9.35 5.14 -2.49
N GLY A 64 -8.61 4.72 -1.46
CA GLY A 64 -8.25 5.54 -0.32
C GLY A 64 -7.45 6.79 -0.70
N THR A 65 -7.70 7.90 -0.01
CA THR A 65 -7.02 9.20 -0.29
C THR A 65 -5.51 9.13 -0.13
N HIS A 66 -5.02 8.22 0.72
CA HIS A 66 -3.61 7.92 0.96
C HIS A 66 -2.91 7.21 -0.22
N PHE A 67 -3.66 6.77 -1.24
CA PHE A 67 -3.12 6.28 -2.53
C PHE A 67 -3.63 7.09 -3.73
N THR A 68 -4.75 7.79 -3.61
CA THR A 68 -5.38 8.49 -4.75
C THR A 68 -5.02 9.96 -4.87
N GLY A 69 -4.36 10.56 -3.88
CA GLY A 69 -3.90 11.95 -3.91
C GLY A 69 -2.90 12.23 -5.05
N THR A 70 -2.90 13.46 -5.56
CA THR A 70 -2.07 13.89 -6.69
C THR A 70 -0.59 13.56 -6.47
N THR A 71 -0.07 13.80 -5.27
CA THR A 71 1.32 13.50 -4.91
C THR A 71 1.67 12.01 -5.08
N TYR A 72 0.77 11.09 -4.70
CA TYR A 72 1.02 9.65 -4.87
C TYR A 72 1.03 9.24 -6.34
N ARG A 73 0.08 9.78 -7.11
CA ARG A 73 -0.03 9.51 -8.55
C ARG A 73 1.18 10.04 -9.32
N SER A 74 1.62 11.27 -9.02
CA SER A 74 2.81 11.87 -9.60
C SER A 74 4.05 11.05 -9.29
N PHE A 75 4.23 10.65 -8.02
CA PHE A 75 5.33 9.78 -7.61
C PHE A 75 5.38 8.46 -8.40
N LEU A 76 4.24 7.77 -8.56
CA LEU A 76 4.19 6.55 -9.36
C LEU A 76 4.48 6.83 -10.85
N ALA A 77 3.96 7.93 -11.40
CA ALA A 77 4.17 8.32 -12.78
C ALA A 77 5.64 8.68 -13.08
N GLU A 78 6.33 9.36 -12.16
CA GLU A 78 7.77 9.65 -12.24
C GLU A 78 8.61 8.37 -12.29
N HIS A 79 8.16 7.33 -11.60
CA HIS A 79 8.75 5.99 -11.68
C HIS A 79 8.18 5.16 -12.84
N GLY A 80 7.35 5.72 -13.73
CA GLY A 80 6.73 5.00 -14.85
C GLY A 80 5.86 3.81 -14.42
N ILE A 81 5.32 3.83 -13.21
CA ILE A 81 4.53 2.75 -12.61
C ILE A 81 3.04 3.02 -12.90
N GLN A 82 2.35 2.03 -13.47
CA GLN A 82 0.91 2.15 -13.69
C GLN A 82 0.14 2.02 -12.37
N HIS A 83 -0.68 3.01 -12.03
CA HIS A 83 -1.56 2.93 -10.86
C HIS A 83 -2.95 2.43 -11.27
N THR A 84 -3.40 1.32 -10.68
CA THR A 84 -4.79 0.87 -10.75
C THR A 84 -5.45 1.01 -9.40
N ILE A 85 -6.61 1.65 -9.42
CA ILE A 85 -7.48 1.79 -8.26
C ILE A 85 -8.59 0.75 -8.38
N LEU A 86 -8.73 -0.10 -7.37
CA LEU A 86 -9.85 -1.02 -7.27
C LEU A 86 -11.09 -0.28 -6.77
N MET A 87 -12.24 -0.67 -7.31
CA MET A 87 -13.53 -0.27 -6.77
C MET A 87 -13.65 -0.81 -5.33
N PRO A 88 -14.25 -0.03 -4.40
CA PRO A 88 -14.68 -0.59 -3.13
C PRO A 88 -15.51 -1.86 -3.38
N HIS A 89 -15.17 -2.97 -2.70
CA HIS A 89 -15.88 -4.26 -2.78
C HIS A 89 -15.69 -5.04 -4.10
N SER A 90 -14.59 -4.80 -4.83
CA SER A 90 -14.20 -5.67 -5.94
C SER A 90 -13.78 -7.07 -5.45
N PRO A 91 -13.95 -8.13 -6.25
CA PRO A 91 -13.51 -9.49 -5.89
C PRO A 91 -12.03 -9.56 -5.52
N GLN A 92 -11.19 -8.71 -6.11
CA GLN A 92 -9.75 -8.63 -5.82
C GLN A 92 -9.46 -7.97 -4.47
N SER A 93 -10.24 -6.96 -4.05
CA SER A 93 -10.15 -6.40 -2.69
C SER A 93 -10.61 -7.42 -1.65
N ASN A 94 -11.67 -8.19 -1.94
CA ASN A 94 -12.08 -9.29 -1.07
C ASN A 94 -11.01 -10.38 -0.99
N VAL A 95 -10.36 -10.77 -2.08
CA VAL A 95 -9.27 -11.77 -2.06
C VAL A 95 -8.05 -11.31 -1.24
N ILE A 96 -7.72 -10.01 -1.26
CA ILE A 96 -6.65 -9.46 -0.42
C ILE A 96 -7.08 -9.47 1.05
N ALA A 97 -8.32 -9.06 1.35
CA ALA A 97 -8.87 -9.06 2.71
C ALA A 97 -9.01 -10.49 3.29
N GLU A 98 -9.52 -11.43 2.50
CA GLU A 98 -9.73 -12.84 2.87
C GLU A 98 -8.42 -13.59 3.08
N ARG A 99 -7.35 -13.23 2.37
CA ARG A 99 -6.02 -13.86 2.55
C ARG A 99 -5.19 -13.25 3.67
N SER A 100 -5.61 -12.10 4.20
CA SER A 100 -4.88 -11.34 5.23
C SER A 100 -5.56 -11.39 6.60
N ASN A 101 -6.68 -12.10 6.73
CA ASN A 101 -7.36 -12.43 8.01
C ASN A 101 -6.93 -13.80 8.53
#